data_AF-G3JZ97-F1
#
_entry.id   AF-G3JZ97-F1
#
_cell.length_a   1.000
_cell.length_b   1.000
_cell.length_c   1.000
_cell.angle_alpha   90.00
_cell.angle_beta   90.00
_cell.angle_gamma   90.00
#
_symmetry.space_group_name_H-M   'P 1'
#
loop_
_entity.id
_entity.type
_entity.pdbx_description
1 polymer ?
#
loop_
_entity_poly.entity_id
_entity_poly.type
_entity_poly.pdbx_seq_one_letter_code
_entity_poly.pdbx_strand_id
1 'polypeptide(L)' 'GPCGVRFRQNPQGGLRVVGGHVAQHGAWPWMVSLQVYQPHNNR' A
#
# COMPACT_ATOMS: atom_id res chain seq x y z
N GLY A 1 4.86 21.02 -2.21
CA GLY A 1 5.86 19.98 -2.51
C GLY A 1 5.36 19.08 -3.64
N PRO A 2 6.22 18.28 -4.29
CA PRO A 2 5.78 17.35 -5.33
C PRO A 2 4.92 16.22 -4.75
N CYS A 3 3.82 15.87 -5.43
CA CYS A 3 2.94 14.75 -5.07
C CYS A 3 3.08 13.59 -6.07
N GLY A 4 2.64 12.39 -5.69
CA GLY A 4 2.57 11.24 -6.61
C GLY A 4 3.92 10.62 -7.01
N VAL A 5 5.04 11.09 -6.45
CA VAL A 5 6.36 10.51 -6.68
C VAL A 5 6.43 9.15 -6.00
N ARG A 6 6.85 8.12 -6.73
CA ARG A 6 7.01 6.74 -6.23
C ARG A 6 8.48 6.40 -6.13
N PHE A 7 8.83 5.56 -5.17
CA PHE A 7 10.12 4.89 -5.20
C PHE A 7 10.17 3.95 -6.41
N ARG A 8 11.29 3.92 -7.13
CA ARG A 8 11.51 3.03 -8.29
C ARG A 8 11.40 1.57 -7.82
N GLN A 9 10.22 0.99 -7.98
CA GLN A 9 10.02 -0.45 -7.88
C GLN A 9 10.80 -1.09 -9.05
N ASN A 10 11.32 -2.30 -8.83
CA ASN A 10 12.02 -3.07 -9.87
C ASN A 10 11.24 -2.99 -11.20
N PRO A 11 11.86 -2.64 -12.34
CA PRO A 11 11.15 -2.33 -13.60
C PRO A 11 10.39 -3.52 -14.21
N GLN A 12 10.46 -4.70 -13.58
CA GLN A 12 9.71 -5.90 -13.93
C GLN A 12 8.28 -5.91 -13.35
N GLY A 13 7.77 -4.77 -12.85
CA GLY A 13 6.36 -4.59 -12.57
C GLY A 13 5.58 -4.66 -13.87
N GLY A 14 5.11 -5.85 -14.24
CA GLY A 14 4.31 -6.07 -15.44
C GLY A 14 3.13 -5.11 -15.51
N LEU A 15 2.68 -4.81 -16.73
CA LEU A 15 1.57 -3.90 -17.06
C LEU A 15 0.27 -4.18 -16.26
N ARG A 16 0.15 -5.33 -15.62
CA ARG A 16 -1.00 -5.78 -14.86
C ARG A 16 -0.57 -6.56 -13.63
N VAL A 17 -1.29 -6.40 -12.53
CA VAL A 17 -1.14 -7.22 -11.33
C VAL A 17 -1.93 -8.53 -11.53
N VAL A 18 -1.22 -9.64 -11.73
CA VAL A 18 -1.78 -11.01 -11.76
C VAL A 18 -1.06 -11.81 -10.68
N GLY A 19 -1.78 -12.49 -9.80
CA GLY A 19 -1.18 -13.25 -8.68
C GLY A 19 -0.61 -12.39 -7.54
N GLY A 20 -0.28 -11.13 -7.79
CA GLY A 20 0.24 -10.20 -6.80
C GLY A 20 1.67 -10.51 -6.35
N HIS A 21 2.40 -9.50 -5.90
CA HIS A 21 3.71 -9.66 -5.28
C HIS A 21 3.81 -8.70 -4.09
N VAL A 22 4.60 -9.07 -3.09
CA VAL A 22 4.84 -8.20 -1.92
C VAL A 22 5.53 -6.91 -2.40
N ALA A 23 4.93 -5.76 -2.08
CA ALA A 23 5.50 -4.48 -2.42
C ALA A 23 6.74 -4.20 -1.56
N GLN A 24 7.80 -3.66 -2.17
CA GLN A 24 8.94 -3.15 -1.43
C GLN A 24 8.52 -2.01 -0.48
N HIS A 25 9.28 -1.80 0.59
CA HIS A 25 9.03 -0.67 1.48
C HIS A 25 9.11 0.67 0.71
N GLY A 26 8.16 1.58 0.94
CA GLY A 26 8.08 2.86 0.21
C GLY A 26 7.63 2.78 -1.25
N ALA A 27 7.27 1.59 -1.74
CA ALA A 27 6.80 1.37 -3.12
C ALA A 27 5.56 2.21 -3.48
N TRP A 28 4.66 2.41 -2.51
CA TRP A 28 3.43 3.20 -2.66
C TRP A 28 3.36 4.20 -1.49
N PRO A 29 4.00 5.39 -1.61
CA PRO A 29 4.15 6.31 -0.47
C PRO A 29 2.85 6.85 0.12
N TRP A 30 1.76 6.76 -0.63
CA TRP A 30 0.42 7.19 -0.23
C TRP A 30 -0.47 6.05 0.26
N MET A 31 0.05 4.83 0.37
CA MET A 31 -0.71 3.72 0.93
C MET A 31 -0.87 3.91 2.45
N VAL A 32 -2.10 3.77 2.93
CA VAL A 32 -2.44 3.84 4.36
C VAL A 32 -3.30 2.64 4.73
N SER A 33 -3.24 2.27 6.01
CA SER A 33 -4.04 1.18 6.57
C SER A 33 -4.99 1.76 7.60
N LEU A 34 -6.30 1.59 7.38
CA LEU A 34 -7.33 2.00 8.33
C LEU A 34 -7.58 0.83 9.29
N GLN A 35 -7.35 1.07 10.58
CA GLN A 35 -7.63 0.09 11.64
C GLN A 35 -8.83 0.60 12.43
N VAL A 36 -9.93 -0.15 12.41
CA VAL A 36 -11.16 0.21 13.13
C VAL A 36 -11.20 -0.59 14.43
N TYR A 37 -11.23 0.11 15.56
CA TYR A 37 -11.40 -0.50 16.87
C TYR A 37 -12.86 -0.41 17.30
N GLN A 38 -13.51 -1.56 17.47
CA GLN A 38 -14.85 -1.65 18.03
C GLN A 38 -14.76 -2.16 19.46
N PRO A 39 -14.93 -1.29 20.48
CA PRO A 39 -15.07 -1.78 21.85
C PRO A 39 -16.40 -2.54 21.93
N HIS A 40 -16.32 -3.85 22.24
CA HIS A 40 -17.54 -4.57 22.60
C HIS A 40 -18.08 -3.94 23.90
N ASN A 41 -19.27 -3.38 23.84
CA ASN A 41 -19.94 -2.83 25.02
C ASN A 41 -20.91 -3.88 25.54
N ASN A 42 -20.46 -4.72 26.47
CA ASN A 42 -21.31 -5.67 27.18
C ASN A 42 -22.00 -4.95 28.35
N ARG A 43 -22.95 -4.06 28.02
CA ARG A 43 -23.91 -3.54 29.01
C ARG A 43 -25.05 -4.52 29.19
#